data_AF-A0A0J7K1C0-F1
#
_entry.id   AF-A0A0J7K1C0-F1
#
_cell.length_a   1.000
_cell.length_b   1.000
_cell.length_c   1.000
_cell.angle_alpha   90.00
_cell.angle_beta   90.00
_cell.angle_gamma   90.00
#
_symmetry.space_group_name_H-M   'P 1'
#
loop_
_entity.id
_entity.type
_entity.pdbx_description
1 polymer ?
#
loop_
_entity_poly.entity_id
_entity_poly.type
_entity_poly.pdbx_seq_one_letter_code
_entity_poly.pdbx_strand_id
1 'polypeptide(L)'
;MVVDNDFSFGPTLLVGFGPASIQVAVDLARRGCERLGFLNRPGAKTRRLRVALERQRYLSLLGQGQCEAVAGQASIDDFYEDPLQLRDEWQILVLCVPAHAYREVLESLPWDSLARLQHILLLSPALGSALLASQLVRGRREVEIVSLSNYYAATKYAAAEDPLTAVTKAVKRRIYIASTQRESAFLAGIRDMLANHGIDAVGTQRCLDAESRNITNYVHPPFFLSDFALQAVLGGAAEIPKYMYKLYPAGPITPARIRSMLVLWKEQSRLLERLGIAPLNLLKFLNDDNYPVPETLLGRDDIEGFCDLDEVRQSYLLYVRYTALLVDPFSRPDRHGYYFDFSAVPFVRAAKNADGLWTIPRIPLEDYRKLKLTVEMGRRVGVAMPEAAHLLATFERAREGFLAERGAAACHSDLGHDEEGEDASIIIQAWRLEA
;
A
#
# COMPACT_ATOMS: atom_id res chain seq x y z
N MET A 1 -10.09 21.73 23.45
CA MET A 1 -10.14 22.95 22.62
C MET A 1 -10.15 22.46 21.19
N VAL A 2 -11.34 22.35 20.60
CA VAL A 2 -11.52 21.87 19.22
C VAL A 2 -11.03 23.01 18.33
N VAL A 3 -9.91 22.80 17.65
CA VAL A 3 -9.50 23.72 16.58
C VAL A 3 -10.37 23.33 15.40
N ASP A 4 -11.40 24.13 15.11
CA ASP A 4 -12.10 24.10 13.82
C ASP A 4 -11.08 24.47 12.74
N ASN A 5 -10.33 23.47 12.28
CA ASN A 5 -9.41 23.60 11.16
C ASN A 5 -10.17 23.15 9.91
N ASP A 6 -11.13 23.97 9.48
CA ASP A 6 -11.96 23.64 8.32
C ASP A 6 -11.18 23.94 7.03
N PHE A 7 -10.17 23.10 6.77
CA PHE A 7 -9.54 23.03 5.46
C PHE A 7 -10.61 22.57 4.46
N SER A 8 -10.96 23.45 3.52
CA SER A 8 -11.85 23.11 2.41
C SER A 8 -11.05 22.38 1.33
N PHE A 9 -11.49 21.18 0.97
CA PHE A 9 -10.92 20.46 -0.17
C PHE A 9 -11.43 21.10 -1.47
N GLY A 10 -10.56 21.83 -2.17
CA GLY A 10 -10.88 22.36 -3.49
C GLY A 10 -11.05 21.27 -4.55
N PRO A 11 -11.12 21.65 -5.85
CA PRO A 11 -11.23 20.70 -6.95
C PRO A 11 -10.12 19.64 -6.90
N THR A 12 -10.52 18.37 -6.75
CA THR A 12 -9.63 17.24 -6.50
C THR A 12 -9.68 16.20 -7.62
N LEU A 13 -8.52 15.87 -8.18
CA LEU A 13 -8.34 14.83 -9.19
C LEU A 13 -7.77 13.56 -8.56
N LEU A 14 -8.51 12.46 -8.64
CA LEU A 14 -8.07 11.14 -8.20
C LEU A 14 -7.44 10.37 -9.37
N VAL A 15 -6.17 10.00 -9.25
CA VAL A 15 -5.47 9.22 -10.29
C VAL A 15 -5.52 7.74 -9.95
N GLY A 16 -6.13 6.97 -10.84
CA GLY A 16 -6.38 5.55 -10.68
C GLY A 16 -7.79 5.28 -10.16
N PHE A 17 -8.47 4.35 -10.85
CA PHE A 17 -9.82 3.94 -10.48
C PHE A 17 -9.82 2.54 -9.87
N GLY A 18 -9.81 2.49 -8.54
CA GLY A 18 -9.81 1.28 -7.74
C GLY A 18 -10.75 1.41 -6.54
N PRO A 19 -10.97 0.34 -5.76
CA PRO A 19 -11.81 0.42 -4.57
C PRO A 19 -11.31 1.48 -3.56
N ALA A 20 -9.99 1.67 -3.47
CA ALA A 20 -9.40 2.68 -2.60
C ALA A 20 -9.76 4.11 -3.03
N SER A 21 -9.81 4.42 -4.34
CA SER A 21 -10.20 5.75 -4.79
C SER A 21 -11.71 6.02 -4.65
N ILE A 22 -12.56 4.97 -4.68
CA ILE A 22 -13.98 5.11 -4.31
C ILE A 22 -14.11 5.52 -2.83
N GLN A 23 -13.36 4.89 -1.92
CA GLN A 23 -13.32 5.29 -0.52
C GLN A 23 -12.88 6.75 -0.35
N VAL A 24 -11.76 7.12 -0.97
CA VAL A 24 -11.22 8.49 -0.91
C VAL A 24 -12.23 9.51 -1.47
N ALA A 25 -12.89 9.21 -2.58
CA ALA A 25 -13.90 10.10 -3.15
C ALA A 25 -15.08 10.36 -2.19
N VAL A 26 -15.58 9.31 -1.52
CA VAL A 26 -16.65 9.45 -0.51
C VAL A 26 -16.17 10.25 0.70
N ASP A 27 -14.93 10.03 1.14
CA ASP A 27 -14.36 10.77 2.27
C ASP A 27 -14.17 12.26 1.96
N LEU A 28 -13.70 12.58 0.74
CA LEU A 28 -13.58 13.96 0.25
C LEU A 28 -14.94 14.63 0.09
N ALA A 29 -15.93 13.93 -0.49
CA ALA A 29 -17.28 14.46 -0.64
C ALA A 29 -17.92 14.83 0.72
N ARG A 30 -17.70 14.00 1.76
CA ARG A 30 -18.15 14.28 3.14
C ARG A 30 -17.48 15.49 3.77
N ARG A 31 -16.29 15.87 3.31
CA ARG A 31 -15.57 17.07 3.75
C ARG A 31 -15.83 18.28 2.83
N GLY A 32 -16.87 18.22 2.01
CA GLY A 32 -17.29 19.35 1.18
C GLY A 32 -16.39 19.60 -0.02
N CYS A 33 -15.76 18.55 -0.57
CA CYS A 33 -14.96 18.69 -1.77
C CYS A 33 -15.77 19.35 -2.91
N GLU A 34 -15.26 20.46 -3.44
CA GLU A 34 -16.01 21.28 -4.42
C GLU A 34 -16.30 20.53 -5.72
N ARG A 35 -15.34 19.71 -6.17
CA ARG A 35 -15.39 18.99 -7.44
C ARG A 35 -14.50 17.77 -7.42
N LEU A 36 -15.01 16.64 -7.91
CA LEU A 36 -14.30 15.37 -7.98
C LEU A 36 -14.11 14.93 -9.43
N GLY A 37 -12.85 14.82 -9.83
CA GLY A 37 -12.43 14.25 -11.10
C GLY A 37 -11.68 12.94 -10.93
N PHE A 38 -11.66 12.12 -11.98
CA PHE A 38 -10.81 10.94 -12.06
C PHE A 38 -9.95 10.96 -13.32
N LEU A 39 -8.70 10.53 -13.19
CA LEU A 39 -7.83 10.19 -14.31
C LEU A 39 -7.51 8.69 -14.23
N ASN A 40 -7.79 7.93 -15.29
CA ASN A 40 -7.49 6.50 -15.31
C ASN A 40 -6.94 6.07 -16.66
N ARG A 41 -5.86 5.26 -16.65
CA ARG A 41 -5.21 4.80 -17.88
C ARG A 41 -6.20 4.12 -18.85
N PRO A 42 -6.09 4.30 -20.17
CA PRO A 42 -6.92 3.60 -21.13
C PRO A 42 -6.82 2.08 -20.99
N GLY A 43 -7.91 1.36 -21.27
CA GLY A 43 -7.90 -0.10 -21.23
C GLY A 43 -9.28 -0.73 -21.03
N ALA A 44 -9.35 -2.06 -21.01
CA ALA A 44 -10.62 -2.78 -20.87
C ALA A 44 -11.39 -2.41 -19.59
N LYS A 45 -10.69 -2.23 -18.47
CA LYS A 45 -11.28 -1.79 -17.19
C LYS A 45 -11.90 -0.39 -17.31
N THR A 46 -11.18 0.54 -17.94
CA THR A 46 -11.61 1.92 -18.17
C THR A 46 -12.81 2.00 -19.11
N ARG A 47 -12.82 1.20 -20.19
CA ARG A 47 -13.99 1.07 -21.07
C ARG A 47 -15.23 0.60 -20.31
N ARG A 48 -15.08 -0.42 -19.46
CA ARG A 48 -16.17 -0.92 -18.59
C ARG A 48 -16.68 0.16 -17.64
N LEU A 49 -15.75 0.89 -17.04
CA LEU A 49 -16.06 1.98 -16.13
C LEU A 49 -16.83 3.10 -16.82
N ARG A 50 -16.42 3.52 -18.04
CA ARG A 50 -17.12 4.54 -18.82
C ARG A 50 -18.58 4.16 -19.09
N VAL A 51 -18.83 2.91 -19.49
CA VAL A 51 -20.19 2.40 -19.71
C VAL A 51 -21.02 2.45 -18.42
N ALA A 52 -20.41 2.19 -17.27
CA ALA A 52 -21.09 2.33 -15.99
C ALA A 52 -21.38 3.81 -15.64
N LEU A 53 -20.41 4.70 -15.88
CA LEU A 53 -20.53 6.14 -15.61
C LEU A 53 -21.57 6.85 -16.51
N GLU A 54 -21.80 6.34 -17.72
CA GLU A 54 -22.86 6.82 -18.62
C GLU A 54 -24.27 6.53 -18.05
N ARG A 55 -24.41 5.47 -17.26
CA ARG A 55 -25.68 5.12 -16.60
C ARG A 55 -25.84 5.82 -15.26
N GLN A 56 -24.73 6.04 -14.56
CA GLN A 56 -24.72 6.52 -13.19
C GLN A 56 -23.43 7.32 -12.90
N ARG A 57 -23.56 8.59 -12.55
CA ARG A 57 -22.41 9.46 -12.21
C ARG A 57 -22.12 9.57 -10.71
N TYR A 58 -22.49 8.57 -9.93
CA TYR A 58 -22.14 8.51 -8.51
C TYR A 58 -21.51 7.17 -8.15
N LEU A 59 -20.57 7.24 -7.22
CA LEU A 59 -19.90 6.12 -6.58
C LEU A 59 -20.65 5.73 -5.32
N SER A 60 -20.66 4.44 -5.00
CA SER A 60 -21.25 3.94 -3.76
C SER A 60 -20.21 3.20 -2.94
N LEU A 61 -20.12 3.56 -1.67
CA LEU A 61 -19.29 2.90 -0.70
C LEU A 61 -20.19 2.27 0.36
N LEU A 62 -19.99 0.99 0.61
CA LEU A 62 -20.65 0.24 1.66
C LEU A 62 -19.65 -0.04 2.78
N GLY A 63 -20.12 0.03 4.02
CA GLY A 63 -19.39 -0.44 5.19
C GLY A 63 -19.83 -1.86 5.58
N GLN A 64 -18.90 -2.69 6.03
CA GLN A 64 -19.20 -4.01 6.57
C GLN A 64 -18.83 -4.10 8.06
N GLY A 65 -19.75 -4.59 8.89
CA GLY A 65 -19.52 -4.81 10.32
C GLY A 65 -19.22 -3.50 11.05
N GLN A 66 -18.06 -3.42 11.70
CA GLN A 66 -17.65 -2.23 12.46
C GLN A 66 -17.40 -0.99 11.58
N CYS A 67 -17.34 -1.15 10.25
CA CYS A 67 -17.11 -0.05 9.31
C CYS A 67 -18.40 0.52 8.68
N GLU A 68 -19.60 0.21 9.18
CA GLU A 68 -20.85 0.76 8.63
C GLU A 68 -20.86 2.30 8.49
N ALA A 69 -20.20 3.01 9.42
CA ALA A 69 -20.08 4.47 9.40
C ALA A 69 -19.33 5.03 8.17
N VAL A 70 -18.54 4.20 7.45
CA VAL A 70 -17.86 4.68 6.23
C VAL A 70 -18.80 4.77 5.03
N ALA A 71 -19.99 4.17 5.08
CA ALA A 71 -20.88 4.07 3.93
C ALA A 71 -21.37 5.44 3.40
N GLY A 72 -21.34 5.63 2.09
CA GLY A 72 -21.73 6.91 1.51
C GLY A 72 -21.67 6.91 -0.01
N GLN A 73 -21.89 8.08 -0.58
CA GLN A 73 -21.87 8.30 -2.03
C GLN A 73 -21.05 9.53 -2.37
N ALA A 74 -20.48 9.52 -3.57
CA ALA A 74 -19.77 10.66 -4.14
C ALA A 74 -20.16 10.82 -5.60
N SER A 75 -20.55 12.03 -6.01
CA SER A 75 -20.77 12.35 -7.41
C SER A 75 -19.42 12.54 -8.12
N ILE A 76 -19.38 12.21 -9.41
CA ILE A 76 -18.21 12.44 -10.26
C ILE A 76 -18.56 13.52 -11.27
N ASP A 77 -17.76 14.58 -11.29
CA ASP A 77 -17.92 15.70 -12.20
C ASP A 77 -17.23 15.41 -13.53
N ASP A 78 -16.01 14.86 -13.49
CA ASP A 78 -15.18 14.62 -14.67
C ASP A 78 -14.44 13.30 -14.63
N PHE A 79 -14.25 12.73 -15.82
CA PHE A 79 -13.52 11.49 -16.03
C PHE A 79 -12.61 11.63 -17.26
N TYR A 80 -11.31 11.44 -17.06
CA TYR A 80 -10.27 11.56 -18.07
C TYR A 80 -9.56 10.23 -18.29
N GLU A 81 -9.23 9.97 -19.55
CA GLU A 81 -8.36 8.84 -19.94
C GLU A 81 -6.98 9.30 -20.42
N ASP A 82 -6.88 10.57 -20.84
CA ASP A 82 -5.68 11.19 -21.36
C ASP A 82 -5.27 12.37 -20.46
N PRO A 83 -4.09 12.33 -19.82
CA PRO A 83 -3.54 13.44 -19.04
C PRO A 83 -3.52 14.78 -19.79
N LEU A 84 -3.38 14.78 -21.12
CA LEU A 84 -3.34 16.01 -21.92
C LEU A 84 -4.69 16.74 -22.01
N GLN A 85 -5.79 16.08 -21.62
CA GLN A 85 -7.13 16.67 -21.59
C GLN A 85 -7.44 17.38 -20.27
N LEU A 86 -6.54 17.33 -19.28
CA LEU A 86 -6.74 17.96 -17.99
C LEU A 86 -6.83 19.49 -18.14
N ARG A 87 -7.85 20.06 -17.53
CA ARG A 87 -8.02 21.52 -17.43
C ARG A 87 -7.24 22.07 -16.24
N ASP A 88 -6.82 23.33 -16.34
CA ASP A 88 -6.21 24.08 -15.23
C ASP A 88 -7.26 24.51 -14.20
N GLU A 89 -7.80 23.54 -13.48
CA GLU A 89 -8.82 23.76 -12.44
C GLU A 89 -8.52 22.95 -11.16
N TRP A 90 -7.80 21.85 -11.30
CA TRP A 90 -7.45 20.94 -10.21
C TRP A 90 -6.44 21.56 -9.27
N GLN A 91 -6.77 21.61 -7.99
CA GLN A 91 -5.89 22.10 -6.91
C GLN A 91 -5.20 20.97 -6.17
N ILE A 92 -5.84 19.80 -6.12
CA ILE A 92 -5.38 18.63 -5.38
C ILE A 92 -5.31 17.44 -6.32
N LEU A 93 -4.19 16.72 -6.28
CA LEU A 93 -3.98 15.45 -6.95
C LEU A 93 -3.84 14.35 -5.91
N VAL A 94 -4.60 13.25 -6.02
CA VAL A 94 -4.42 12.08 -5.14
C VAL A 94 -4.01 10.87 -5.95
N LEU A 95 -2.81 10.37 -5.72
CA LEU A 95 -2.30 9.17 -6.39
C LEU A 95 -2.84 7.91 -5.72
N CYS A 96 -3.90 7.37 -6.31
CA CYS A 96 -4.58 6.14 -5.89
C CYS A 96 -4.08 4.89 -6.64
N VAL A 97 -3.16 5.06 -7.58
CA VAL A 97 -2.43 3.95 -8.22
C VAL A 97 -1.39 3.34 -7.27
N PRO A 98 -0.89 2.12 -7.53
CA PRO A 98 0.24 1.57 -6.80
C PRO A 98 1.50 2.44 -6.94
N ALA A 99 2.34 2.45 -5.91
CA ALA A 99 3.53 3.32 -5.85
C ALA A 99 4.49 3.18 -7.04
N HIS A 100 4.65 1.98 -7.61
CA HIS A 100 5.52 1.74 -8.77
C HIS A 100 5.03 2.44 -10.04
N ALA A 101 3.76 2.88 -10.09
CA ALA A 101 3.21 3.63 -11.21
C ALA A 101 3.29 5.16 -11.01
N TYR A 102 3.81 5.63 -9.87
CA TYR A 102 3.86 7.06 -9.57
C TYR A 102 4.73 7.81 -10.57
N ARG A 103 5.87 7.25 -10.95
CA ARG A 103 6.75 7.89 -11.93
C ARG A 103 6.08 8.05 -13.28
N GLU A 104 5.63 6.95 -13.88
CA GLU A 104 4.92 6.95 -15.17
C GLU A 104 3.77 7.96 -15.18
N VAL A 105 2.95 7.96 -14.12
CA VAL A 105 1.85 8.91 -13.97
C VAL A 105 2.35 10.35 -13.92
N LEU A 106 3.29 10.66 -13.02
CA LEU A 106 3.76 12.04 -12.83
C LEU A 106 4.51 12.56 -14.06
N GLU A 107 5.24 11.72 -14.79
CA GLU A 107 5.89 12.09 -16.05
C GLU A 107 4.88 12.34 -17.18
N SER A 108 3.70 11.71 -17.14
CA SER A 108 2.65 11.90 -18.15
C SER A 108 1.83 13.20 -17.98
N LEU A 109 1.90 13.86 -16.83
CA LEU A 109 1.08 15.04 -16.54
C LEU A 109 1.62 16.30 -17.24
N PRO A 110 0.74 17.14 -17.83
CA PRO A 110 1.15 18.38 -18.48
C PRO A 110 1.39 19.48 -17.44
N TRP A 111 2.48 19.39 -16.67
CA TRP A 111 2.78 20.28 -15.54
C TRP A 111 2.72 21.76 -15.89
N ASP A 112 3.13 22.17 -17.09
CA ASP A 112 3.07 23.57 -17.53
C ASP A 112 1.64 24.09 -17.64
N SER A 113 0.66 23.21 -17.86
CA SER A 113 -0.76 23.53 -18.03
C SER A 113 -1.58 23.43 -16.74
N LEU A 114 -1.00 23.02 -15.60
CA LEU A 114 -1.72 22.76 -14.36
C LEU A 114 -1.43 23.83 -13.27
N ALA A 115 -1.37 25.13 -13.63
CA ALA A 115 -0.96 26.24 -12.75
C ALA A 115 -1.68 26.32 -11.39
N ARG A 116 -2.90 25.81 -11.28
CA ARG A 116 -3.67 25.82 -10.03
C ARG A 116 -3.36 24.67 -9.07
N LEU A 117 -2.60 23.66 -9.49
CA LEU A 117 -2.27 22.53 -8.63
C LEU A 117 -1.35 22.97 -7.49
N GLN A 118 -1.78 22.69 -6.26
CA GLN A 118 -1.11 23.09 -5.02
C GLN A 118 -0.69 21.90 -4.17
N HIS A 119 -1.41 20.77 -4.25
CA HIS A 119 -1.18 19.65 -3.35
C HIS A 119 -1.19 18.29 -4.09
N ILE A 120 -0.31 17.39 -3.66
CA ILE A 120 -0.27 15.99 -4.07
C ILE A 120 -0.34 15.10 -2.83
N LEU A 121 -1.31 14.19 -2.78
CA LEU A 121 -1.43 13.16 -1.76
C LEU A 121 -1.01 11.79 -2.32
N LEU A 122 0.01 11.19 -1.70
CA LEU A 122 0.45 9.83 -1.97
C LEU A 122 -0.28 8.87 -1.04
N LEU A 123 -1.29 8.17 -1.58
CA LEU A 123 -2.20 7.35 -0.78
C LEU A 123 -1.55 6.07 -0.23
N SER A 124 -0.68 5.44 -1.02
CA SER A 124 -0.01 4.18 -0.64
C SER A 124 1.41 4.10 -1.22
N PRO A 125 2.30 5.01 -0.82
CA PRO A 125 3.66 5.13 -1.33
C PRO A 125 4.55 3.93 -0.98
N ALA A 126 5.69 3.88 -1.67
CA ALA A 126 6.86 3.11 -1.31
C ALA A 126 7.87 4.01 -0.59
N LEU A 127 8.97 3.43 -0.09
CA LEU A 127 10.05 4.21 0.53
C LEU A 127 10.66 5.16 -0.52
N GLY A 128 10.62 6.47 -0.25
CA GLY A 128 11.17 7.50 -1.12
C GLY A 128 10.20 8.06 -2.15
N SER A 129 8.92 7.65 -2.16
CA SER A 129 7.96 8.13 -3.16
C SER A 129 7.76 9.66 -3.13
N ALA A 130 7.79 10.30 -1.96
CA ALA A 130 7.72 11.76 -1.89
C ALA A 130 8.95 12.45 -2.46
N LEU A 131 10.14 11.86 -2.29
CA LEU A 131 11.37 12.36 -2.91
C LEU A 131 11.28 12.24 -4.43
N LEU A 132 10.84 11.08 -4.93
CA LEU A 132 10.60 10.85 -6.36
C LEU A 132 9.62 11.90 -6.93
N ALA A 133 8.46 12.04 -6.29
CA ALA A 133 7.45 13.02 -6.71
C ALA A 133 8.00 14.45 -6.70
N SER A 134 8.73 14.84 -5.65
CA SER A 134 9.37 16.15 -5.57
C SER A 134 10.34 16.40 -6.71
N GLN A 135 11.03 15.35 -7.19
CA GLN A 135 11.93 15.47 -8.34
C GLN A 135 11.23 15.56 -9.69
N LEU A 136 10.10 14.89 -9.86
CA LEU A 136 9.33 14.97 -11.09
C LEU A 136 8.55 16.29 -11.20
N VAL A 137 8.27 16.92 -10.06
CA VAL A 137 7.59 18.22 -9.95
C VAL A 137 8.59 19.39 -9.84
N ARG A 138 9.89 19.19 -10.13
CA ARG A 138 11.04 20.11 -9.87
C ARG A 138 10.88 21.57 -10.34
N GLY A 139 9.96 21.87 -11.26
CA GLY A 139 9.62 23.23 -11.69
C GLY A 139 8.59 23.97 -10.80
N ARG A 140 8.03 23.29 -9.79
CA ARG A 140 6.90 23.75 -8.98
C ARG A 140 7.11 23.42 -7.50
N ARG A 141 8.14 24.03 -6.91
CA ARG A 141 8.55 23.78 -5.51
C ARG A 141 7.48 24.20 -4.50
N GLU A 142 6.52 25.01 -4.92
CA GLU A 142 5.36 25.42 -4.16
C GLU A 142 4.33 24.29 -3.95
N VAL A 143 4.36 23.24 -4.78
CA VAL A 143 3.44 22.10 -4.65
C VAL A 143 3.80 21.30 -3.40
N GLU A 144 2.85 21.22 -2.47
CA GLU A 144 2.97 20.42 -1.27
C GLU A 144 2.76 18.93 -1.59
N ILE A 145 3.63 18.07 -1.07
CA ILE A 145 3.48 16.61 -1.18
C ILE A 145 3.26 16.03 0.20
N VAL A 146 2.12 15.38 0.39
CA VAL A 146 1.75 14.64 1.60
C VAL A 146 1.87 13.14 1.33
N SER A 147 2.55 12.42 2.22
CA SER A 147 2.80 11.00 2.10
C SER A 147 2.23 10.23 3.28
N LEU A 148 1.37 9.23 3.01
CA LEU A 148 0.87 8.29 4.02
C LEU A 148 1.81 7.09 4.15
N SER A 149 1.78 6.38 5.28
CA SER A 149 2.53 5.11 5.40
C SER A 149 2.01 4.01 4.48
N ASN A 150 0.70 3.97 4.27
CA ASN A 150 -0.02 3.06 3.37
C ASN A 150 -1.49 3.49 3.26
N TYR A 151 -2.22 2.84 2.35
CA TYR A 151 -3.67 2.99 2.29
C TYR A 151 -4.34 2.64 3.63
N TYR A 152 -5.28 3.49 4.04
CA TYR A 152 -5.85 3.51 5.39
C TYR A 152 -7.00 2.53 5.64
N ALA A 153 -7.43 1.77 4.64
CA ALA A 153 -8.54 0.82 4.79
C ALA A 153 -8.33 -0.50 4.02
N ALA A 154 -9.29 -1.41 4.17
CA ALA A 154 -9.38 -2.67 3.44
C ALA A 154 -10.65 -2.69 2.59
N THR A 155 -10.52 -2.18 1.38
CA THR A 155 -11.65 -1.93 0.48
C THR A 155 -11.53 -2.75 -0.80
N LYS A 156 -12.66 -3.34 -1.22
CA LYS A 156 -12.77 -4.17 -2.43
C LYS A 156 -14.01 -3.77 -3.22
N TYR A 157 -14.08 -4.12 -4.49
CA TYR A 157 -15.35 -4.00 -5.22
C TYR A 157 -16.42 -4.88 -4.57
N ALA A 158 -17.66 -4.40 -4.57
CA ALA A 158 -18.80 -5.15 -4.04
C ALA A 158 -19.10 -6.40 -4.88
N ALA A 159 -19.03 -6.25 -6.20
CA ALA A 159 -19.19 -7.32 -7.19
C ALA A 159 -18.17 -7.11 -8.33
N ALA A 160 -17.85 -8.17 -9.08
CA ALA A 160 -16.89 -8.07 -10.18
C ALA A 160 -17.46 -7.28 -11.39
N GLU A 161 -18.78 -7.27 -11.51
CA GLU A 161 -19.55 -6.66 -12.59
C GLU A 161 -19.87 -5.19 -12.34
N ASP A 162 -19.80 -4.73 -11.08
CA ASP A 162 -20.09 -3.37 -10.67
C ASP A 162 -18.79 -2.62 -10.32
N PRO A 163 -18.26 -1.79 -11.24
CA PRO A 163 -17.04 -1.04 -11.00
C PRO A 163 -17.27 0.22 -10.15
N LEU A 164 -18.51 0.63 -9.85
CA LEU A 164 -18.83 1.88 -9.16
C LEU A 164 -19.12 1.68 -7.66
N THR A 165 -19.29 0.43 -7.22
CA THR A 165 -19.57 0.10 -5.82
C THR A 165 -18.41 -0.62 -5.16
N ALA A 166 -18.00 -0.11 -4.00
CA ALA A 166 -16.98 -0.72 -3.16
C ALA A 166 -17.51 -1.04 -1.75
N VAL A 167 -16.85 -1.98 -1.08
CA VAL A 167 -17.12 -2.37 0.30
C VAL A 167 -15.84 -2.25 1.12
N THR A 168 -15.90 -1.50 2.21
CA THR A 168 -14.83 -1.40 3.21
C THR A 168 -15.11 -2.33 4.37
N LYS A 169 -14.17 -3.24 4.62
CA LYS A 169 -14.28 -4.28 5.65
C LYS A 169 -13.57 -3.94 6.96
N ALA A 170 -12.55 -3.09 6.87
CA ALA A 170 -11.75 -2.66 7.99
C ALA A 170 -11.10 -1.31 7.67
N VAL A 171 -10.85 -0.52 8.70
CA VAL A 171 -9.99 0.67 8.67
C VAL A 171 -8.80 0.43 9.57
N LYS A 172 -7.66 1.05 9.25
CA LYS A 172 -6.46 0.93 10.09
C LYS A 172 -6.64 1.71 11.37
N ARG A 173 -6.08 1.21 12.47
CA ARG A 173 -6.04 1.93 13.74
C ARG A 173 -5.15 3.17 13.66
N ARG A 174 -4.03 3.08 12.95
CA ARG A 174 -3.01 4.12 12.86
C ARG A 174 -2.44 4.23 11.46
N ILE A 175 -2.17 5.46 11.04
CA ILE A 175 -1.44 5.83 9.82
C ILE A 175 -0.38 6.85 10.19
N TYR A 176 0.83 6.67 9.66
CA TYR A 176 1.85 7.71 9.75
C TYR A 176 1.73 8.62 8.53
N ILE A 177 1.88 9.92 8.74
CA ILE A 177 1.68 10.93 7.71
C ILE A 177 2.71 12.05 7.87
N ALA A 178 3.21 12.54 6.75
CA ALA A 178 4.04 13.75 6.74
C ALA A 178 3.87 14.51 5.45
N SER A 179 4.33 15.76 5.47
CA SER A 179 4.29 16.68 4.34
C SER A 179 5.68 17.26 4.07
N THR A 180 5.94 17.64 2.82
CA THR A 180 7.09 18.49 2.46
C THR A 180 6.97 19.89 3.06
N GLN A 181 5.76 20.34 3.44
CA GLN A 181 5.51 21.59 4.16
C GLN A 181 5.02 21.28 5.58
N ARG A 182 5.80 21.69 6.59
CA ARG A 182 5.46 21.42 8.00
C ARG A 182 4.19 22.15 8.41
N GLU A 183 3.34 21.46 9.17
CA GLU A 183 2.12 22.02 9.78
C GLU A 183 1.20 22.76 8.78
N SER A 184 1.05 22.23 7.56
CA SER A 184 0.16 22.82 6.56
C SER A 184 -1.33 22.59 6.87
N ALA A 185 -2.19 23.46 6.35
CA ALA A 185 -3.63 23.29 6.45
C ALA A 185 -4.13 22.04 5.71
N PHE A 186 -3.50 21.70 4.58
CA PHE A 186 -3.82 20.47 3.84
C PHE A 186 -3.50 19.22 4.66
N LEU A 187 -2.33 19.17 5.29
CA LEU A 187 -1.95 18.07 6.19
C LEU A 187 -2.95 17.93 7.34
N ALA A 188 -3.36 19.04 7.97
CA ALA A 188 -4.38 19.03 9.01
C ALA A 188 -5.73 18.49 8.48
N GLY A 189 -6.18 18.97 7.32
CA GLY A 189 -7.41 18.49 6.69
C GLY A 189 -7.41 16.99 6.40
N ILE A 190 -6.28 16.43 5.95
CA ILE A 190 -6.14 14.98 5.76
C ILE A 190 -6.18 14.23 7.10
N ARG A 191 -5.53 14.74 8.15
CA ARG A 191 -5.58 14.13 9.49
C ARG A 191 -7.00 14.11 10.05
N ASP A 192 -7.74 15.19 9.87
CA ASP A 192 -9.14 15.29 10.30
C ASP A 192 -10.05 14.34 9.49
N MET A 193 -9.82 14.22 8.18
CA MET A 193 -10.51 13.24 7.34
C MET A 193 -10.28 11.80 7.83
N LEU A 194 -9.05 11.45 8.21
CA LEU A 194 -8.71 10.14 8.77
C LEU A 194 -9.31 9.93 10.17
N ALA A 195 -9.30 10.96 11.02
CA ALA A 195 -9.84 10.90 12.37
C ALA A 195 -11.35 10.61 12.41
N ASN A 196 -12.11 11.02 11.39
CA ASN A 196 -13.54 10.70 11.25
C ASN A 196 -13.83 9.19 11.14
N HIS A 197 -12.81 8.40 10.80
CA HIS A 197 -12.88 6.93 10.77
C HIS A 197 -12.26 6.28 12.01
N GLY A 198 -11.94 7.06 13.04
CA GLY A 198 -11.24 6.59 14.24
C GLY A 198 -9.77 6.23 13.99
N ILE A 199 -9.18 6.73 12.90
CA ILE A 199 -7.79 6.47 12.53
C ILE A 199 -6.89 7.49 13.22
N ASP A 200 -5.92 7.01 13.99
CA ASP A 200 -4.87 7.84 14.57
C ASP A 200 -3.84 8.22 13.49
N ALA A 201 -3.92 9.46 12.99
CA ALA A 201 -3.00 10.00 12.00
C ALA A 201 -1.79 10.66 12.69
N VAL A 202 -0.71 9.88 12.83
CA VAL A 202 0.52 10.26 13.53
C VAL A 202 1.47 11.01 12.59
N GLY A 203 1.70 12.29 12.89
CA GLY A 203 2.63 13.13 12.16
C GLY A 203 4.09 12.66 12.31
N THR A 204 4.84 12.61 11.22
CA THR A 204 6.32 12.45 11.24
C THR A 204 7.03 13.69 10.70
N GLN A 205 8.34 13.79 10.92
CA GLN A 205 9.10 14.98 10.52
C GLN A 205 9.32 15.10 9.01
N ARG A 206 9.57 13.98 8.32
CA ARG A 206 9.71 13.93 6.86
C ARG A 206 8.79 12.85 6.29
N CYS A 207 8.41 13.00 5.02
CA CYS A 207 7.66 11.99 4.27
C CYS A 207 8.36 10.63 4.28
N LEU A 208 9.69 10.62 4.18
CA LEU A 208 10.48 9.39 4.22
C LEU A 208 10.32 8.62 5.55
N ASP A 209 10.15 9.33 6.67
CA ASP A 209 9.88 8.71 7.97
C ASP A 209 8.50 8.02 7.97
N ALA A 210 7.46 8.67 7.44
CA ALA A 210 6.11 8.09 7.32
C ALA A 210 6.09 6.86 6.39
N GLU A 211 6.72 6.97 5.22
CA GLU A 211 6.83 5.89 4.23
C GLU A 211 7.55 4.66 4.78
N SER A 212 8.50 4.85 5.72
CA SER A 212 9.18 3.75 6.41
C SER A 212 8.26 2.92 7.31
N ARG A 213 7.08 3.45 7.70
CA ARG A 213 6.11 2.77 8.56
C ARG A 213 5.08 1.95 7.78
N ASN A 214 5.50 1.37 6.66
CA ASN A 214 4.65 0.47 5.87
C ASN A 214 4.87 -0.99 6.25
N ILE A 215 3.91 -1.60 6.96
CA ILE A 215 3.97 -3.01 7.42
C ILE A 215 4.27 -4.01 6.29
N THR A 216 3.77 -3.77 5.09
CA THR A 216 3.93 -4.75 3.99
C THR A 216 5.40 -4.94 3.63
N ASN A 217 6.24 -3.91 3.82
CA ASN A 217 7.66 -3.95 3.46
C ASN A 217 8.47 -4.92 4.33
N TYR A 218 7.99 -5.22 5.54
CA TYR A 218 8.67 -6.09 6.50
C TYR A 218 8.08 -7.50 6.51
N VAL A 219 6.75 -7.61 6.31
CA VAL A 219 6.01 -8.85 6.53
C VAL A 219 5.78 -9.66 5.26
N HIS A 220 5.41 -8.99 4.17
CA HIS A 220 4.96 -9.68 2.97
C HIS A 220 6.10 -10.43 2.27
N PRO A 221 7.29 -9.84 2.02
CA PRO A 221 8.30 -10.52 1.23
C PRO A 221 8.74 -11.89 1.76
N PRO A 222 9.02 -12.06 3.08
CA PRO A 222 9.40 -13.36 3.65
C PRO A 222 8.33 -14.44 3.43
N PHE A 223 7.04 -14.07 3.50
CA PHE A 223 5.94 -15.02 3.32
C PHE A 223 5.59 -15.24 1.85
N PHE A 224 5.53 -14.19 1.03
CA PHE A 224 4.89 -14.22 -0.29
C PHE A 224 5.85 -14.29 -1.47
N LEU A 225 7.15 -14.04 -1.25
CA LEU A 225 8.22 -14.35 -2.22
C LEU A 225 8.89 -15.70 -1.92
N SER A 226 8.23 -16.56 -1.15
CA SER A 226 8.69 -17.92 -0.84
C SER A 226 8.22 -18.92 -1.90
N ASP A 227 8.94 -20.03 -2.06
CA ASP A 227 8.56 -21.10 -3.00
C ASP A 227 7.13 -21.59 -2.76
N PHE A 228 6.71 -21.74 -1.50
CA PHE A 228 5.34 -22.13 -1.13
C PHE A 228 4.30 -21.16 -1.69
N ALA A 229 4.50 -19.86 -1.47
CA ALA A 229 3.53 -18.84 -1.90
C ALA A 229 3.53 -18.67 -3.42
N LEU A 230 4.72 -18.69 -4.04
CA LEU A 230 4.83 -18.57 -5.49
C LEU A 230 4.23 -19.77 -6.20
N GLN A 231 4.36 -20.98 -5.65
CA GLN A 231 3.64 -22.15 -6.15
C GLN A 231 2.12 -21.99 -6.01
N ALA A 232 1.64 -21.43 -4.89
CA ALA A 232 0.20 -21.18 -4.70
C ALA A 232 -0.37 -20.12 -5.65
N VAL A 233 0.46 -19.15 -6.07
CA VAL A 233 0.05 -18.03 -6.95
C VAL A 233 0.21 -18.37 -8.43
N LEU A 234 1.36 -18.93 -8.83
CA LEU A 234 1.76 -19.15 -10.23
C LEU A 234 1.57 -20.59 -10.70
N GLY A 235 1.50 -21.54 -9.77
CA GLY A 235 1.35 -22.97 -10.08
C GLY A 235 -0.05 -23.35 -10.57
N GLY A 236 -0.18 -24.61 -10.99
CA GLY A 236 -1.45 -25.21 -11.41
C GLY A 236 -2.50 -25.29 -10.31
N ALA A 237 -3.72 -25.73 -10.66
CA ALA A 237 -4.84 -25.88 -9.74
C ALA A 237 -4.51 -26.84 -8.58
N ALA A 238 -4.08 -26.30 -7.43
CA ALA A 238 -3.98 -27.07 -6.19
C ALA A 238 -5.36 -27.60 -5.75
N GLU A 239 -5.42 -28.87 -5.37
CA GLU A 239 -6.62 -29.54 -4.86
C GLU A 239 -7.14 -28.95 -3.54
N ILE A 240 -6.23 -28.39 -2.72
CA ILE A 240 -6.54 -27.82 -1.41
C ILE A 240 -6.19 -26.33 -1.40
N PRO A 241 -7.11 -25.43 -0.96
CA PRO A 241 -6.83 -24.01 -0.82
C PRO A 241 -5.62 -23.73 0.09
N LYS A 242 -4.79 -22.77 -0.32
CA LYS A 242 -3.66 -22.27 0.47
C LYS A 242 -3.96 -20.87 0.99
N TYR A 243 -3.49 -20.58 2.18
CA TYR A 243 -3.79 -19.36 2.91
C TYR A 243 -2.52 -18.60 3.26
N MET A 244 -2.59 -17.28 3.17
CA MET A 244 -1.45 -16.37 3.32
C MET A 244 -0.89 -16.35 4.74
N TYR A 245 -1.74 -16.55 5.75
CA TYR A 245 -1.38 -16.34 7.15
C TYR A 245 -1.58 -17.56 8.05
N LYS A 246 -1.69 -18.77 7.45
CA LYS A 246 -1.71 -20.03 8.21
C LYS A 246 -0.30 -20.61 8.37
N LEU A 247 -0.15 -21.49 9.37
CA LEU A 247 1.04 -22.33 9.50
C LEU A 247 1.11 -23.36 8.36
N TYR A 248 2.32 -23.81 8.04
CA TYR A 248 2.52 -24.93 7.13
C TYR A 248 1.81 -26.20 7.65
N PRO A 249 1.12 -27.01 6.79
CA PRO A 249 1.10 -26.97 5.33
C PRO A 249 -0.04 -26.13 4.70
N ALA A 250 -0.86 -25.46 5.51
CA ALA A 250 -1.97 -24.64 5.02
C ALA A 250 -1.53 -23.25 4.54
N GLY A 251 -0.43 -22.73 5.08
CA GLY A 251 0.18 -21.46 4.69
C GLY A 251 1.71 -21.44 4.81
N PRO A 252 2.35 -20.30 4.52
CA PRO A 252 3.81 -20.21 4.43
C PRO A 252 4.51 -20.08 5.80
N ILE A 253 3.77 -19.88 6.90
CA ILE A 253 4.38 -19.53 8.19
C ILE A 253 5.12 -20.74 8.76
N THR A 254 6.43 -20.59 8.93
CA THR A 254 7.37 -21.55 9.50
C THR A 254 8.47 -20.82 10.27
N PRO A 255 9.22 -21.49 11.18
CA PRO A 255 10.36 -20.87 11.85
C PRO A 255 11.40 -20.27 10.88
N ALA A 256 11.65 -20.92 9.75
CA ALA A 256 12.56 -20.43 8.73
C ALA A 256 12.07 -19.10 8.10
N ARG A 257 10.76 -18.98 7.84
CA ARG A 257 10.18 -17.74 7.31
C ARG A 257 10.14 -16.61 8.33
N ILE A 258 9.95 -16.93 9.61
CA ILE A 258 10.08 -15.93 10.68
C ILE A 258 11.52 -15.43 10.82
N ARG A 259 12.52 -16.31 10.70
CA ARG A 259 13.93 -15.90 10.64
C ARG A 259 14.21 -14.99 9.44
N SER A 260 13.71 -15.34 8.26
CA SER A 260 13.80 -14.50 7.04
C SER A 260 13.18 -13.11 7.28
N MET A 261 12.03 -13.03 7.94
CA MET A 261 11.41 -11.75 8.35
C MET A 261 12.30 -10.93 9.30
N LEU A 262 12.90 -11.58 10.30
CA LEU A 262 13.80 -10.91 11.23
C LEU A 262 15.03 -10.33 10.50
N VAL A 263 15.66 -11.14 9.63
CA VAL A 263 16.85 -10.70 8.87
C VAL A 263 16.50 -9.57 7.92
N LEU A 264 15.38 -9.68 7.19
CA LEU A 264 14.90 -8.61 6.31
C LEU A 264 14.65 -7.32 7.10
N TRP A 265 14.01 -7.38 8.27
CA TRP A 265 13.81 -6.19 9.10
C TRP A 265 15.14 -5.56 9.55
N LYS A 266 16.16 -6.35 9.89
CA LYS A 266 17.49 -5.83 10.24
C LYS A 266 18.18 -5.19 9.03
N GLU A 267 18.06 -5.77 7.84
CA GLU A 267 18.56 -5.18 6.59
C GLU A 267 17.90 -3.84 6.29
N GLN A 268 16.56 -3.80 6.38
CA GLN A 268 15.79 -2.58 6.22
C GLN A 268 16.17 -1.53 7.25
N SER A 269 16.36 -1.91 8.51
CA SER A 269 16.77 -1.01 9.59
C SER A 269 18.12 -0.34 9.29
N ARG A 270 19.12 -1.10 8.82
CA ARG A 270 20.41 -0.54 8.40
C ARG A 270 20.29 0.44 7.24
N LEU A 271 19.40 0.16 6.28
CA LEU A 271 19.11 1.11 5.20
C LEU A 271 18.46 2.38 5.74
N LEU A 272 17.45 2.27 6.61
CA LEU A 272 16.79 3.41 7.22
C LEU A 272 17.78 4.27 8.01
N GLU A 273 18.65 3.67 8.82
CA GLU A 273 19.72 4.37 9.54
C GLU A 273 20.64 5.12 8.58
N ARG A 274 21.03 4.48 7.47
CA ARG A 274 21.87 5.11 6.43
C ARG A 274 21.19 6.33 5.80
N LEU A 275 19.86 6.30 5.68
CA LEU A 275 19.03 7.41 5.19
C LEU A 275 18.70 8.43 6.29
N GLY A 276 19.22 8.26 7.51
CA GLY A 276 19.00 9.14 8.65
C GLY A 276 17.63 8.96 9.30
N ILE A 277 17.03 7.78 9.24
CA ILE A 277 15.71 7.45 9.81
C ILE A 277 15.90 6.46 10.95
N ALA A 278 15.21 6.69 12.06
CA ALA A 278 15.22 5.76 13.18
C ALA A 278 14.49 4.45 12.80
N PRO A 279 15.16 3.28 12.94
CA PRO A 279 14.50 1.98 12.83
C PRO A 279 13.31 1.87 13.76
N LEU A 280 12.30 1.12 13.33
CA LEU A 280 11.18 0.77 14.20
C LEU A 280 11.47 -0.50 14.99
N ASN A 281 10.91 -0.58 16.19
CA ASN A 281 10.74 -1.85 16.89
C ASN A 281 9.64 -2.66 16.18
N LEU A 282 10.03 -3.74 15.49
CA LEU A 282 9.11 -4.52 14.65
C LEU A 282 7.96 -5.12 15.45
N LEU A 283 8.23 -5.76 16.58
CA LEU A 283 7.19 -6.43 17.36
C LEU A 283 6.18 -5.42 17.90
N LYS A 284 6.67 -4.28 18.41
CA LYS A 284 5.83 -3.16 18.86
C LYS A 284 4.96 -2.62 17.75
N PHE A 285 5.56 -2.35 16.59
CA PHE A 285 4.84 -1.86 15.42
C PHE A 285 3.76 -2.85 14.94
N LEU A 286 4.06 -4.15 14.94
CA LEU A 286 3.11 -5.20 14.55
C LEU A 286 1.94 -5.37 15.53
N ASN A 287 2.16 -5.10 16.82
CA ASN A 287 1.17 -5.27 17.87
C ASN A 287 0.35 -4.00 18.13
N ASP A 288 1.01 -2.86 18.35
CA ASP A 288 0.37 -1.64 18.84
C ASP A 288 -0.28 -0.84 17.71
N ASP A 289 0.33 -0.85 16.51
CA ASP A 289 -0.10 -0.03 15.37
C ASP A 289 -0.92 -0.82 14.34
N ASN A 290 -0.86 -2.16 14.40
CA ASN A 290 -1.55 -3.03 13.45
C ASN A 290 -2.59 -3.91 14.17
N TYR A 291 -2.25 -5.18 14.46
CA TYR A 291 -3.19 -6.12 15.07
C TYR A 291 -2.64 -6.56 16.43
N PRO A 292 -3.27 -6.17 17.55
CA PRO A 292 -2.80 -6.54 18.87
C PRO A 292 -3.02 -8.03 19.12
N VAL A 293 -2.26 -8.57 20.08
CA VAL A 293 -2.50 -9.90 20.65
C VAL A 293 -2.62 -9.79 22.17
N PRO A 294 -3.23 -10.78 22.86
CA PRO A 294 -3.36 -10.77 24.31
C PRO A 294 -2.00 -10.70 25.02
N GLU A 295 -1.92 -9.93 26.10
CA GLU A 295 -0.70 -9.79 26.91
C GLU A 295 -0.21 -11.11 27.51
N THR A 296 -1.12 -12.07 27.72
CA THR A 296 -0.78 -13.44 28.14
C THR A 296 0.13 -14.16 27.14
N LEU A 297 0.06 -13.82 25.85
CA LEU A 297 0.91 -14.40 24.80
C LEU A 297 2.17 -13.57 24.55
N LEU A 298 2.06 -12.24 24.60
CA LEU A 298 3.19 -11.33 24.45
C LEU A 298 3.15 -10.28 25.57
N GLY A 299 4.05 -10.43 26.54
CA GLY A 299 4.19 -9.48 27.64
C GLY A 299 4.73 -8.14 27.16
N ARG A 300 4.38 -7.06 27.88
CA ARG A 300 4.78 -5.70 27.50
C ARG A 300 6.29 -5.50 27.47
N ASP A 301 7.01 -6.10 28.42
CA ASP A 301 8.47 -6.03 28.52
C ASP A 301 9.16 -6.66 27.30
N ASP A 302 8.66 -7.82 26.84
CA ASP A 302 9.16 -8.47 25.61
C ASP A 302 8.94 -7.59 24.38
N ILE A 303 7.82 -6.86 24.31
CA ILE A 303 7.52 -5.99 23.17
C ILE A 303 8.37 -4.72 23.21
N GLU A 304 8.47 -4.03 24.35
CA GLU A 304 9.28 -2.80 24.46
C GLU A 304 10.78 -3.10 24.31
N GLY A 305 11.28 -4.17 24.93
CA GLY A 305 12.68 -4.58 24.87
C GLY A 305 13.07 -5.37 23.61
N PHE A 306 12.16 -5.58 22.66
CA PHE A 306 12.35 -6.48 21.51
C PHE A 306 13.67 -6.26 20.75
N CYS A 307 14.08 -5.00 20.56
CA CYS A 307 15.29 -4.64 19.84
C CYS A 307 16.58 -5.13 20.54
N ASP A 308 16.55 -5.29 21.86
CA ASP A 308 17.70 -5.65 22.69
C ASP A 308 17.80 -7.17 22.94
N LEU A 309 16.78 -7.94 22.53
CA LEU A 309 16.75 -9.39 22.68
C LEU A 309 17.65 -10.09 21.65
N ASP A 310 18.12 -11.29 22.00
CA ASP A 310 18.84 -12.15 21.06
C ASP A 310 17.94 -12.63 19.91
N GLU A 311 18.56 -13.05 18.80
CA GLU A 311 17.82 -13.39 17.58
C GLU A 311 16.87 -14.59 17.74
N VAL A 312 17.21 -15.53 18.63
CA VAL A 312 16.37 -16.71 18.90
C VAL A 312 15.11 -16.24 19.62
N ARG A 313 15.25 -15.40 20.65
CA ARG A 313 14.11 -14.81 21.35
C ARG A 313 13.28 -13.91 20.44
N GLN A 314 13.91 -13.05 19.62
CA GLN A 314 13.20 -12.22 18.65
C GLN A 314 12.37 -13.06 17.67
N SER A 315 12.98 -14.12 17.10
CA SER A 315 12.29 -15.05 16.19
C SER A 315 11.16 -15.79 16.89
N TYR A 316 11.36 -16.21 18.14
CA TYR A 316 10.32 -16.87 18.94
C TYR A 316 9.11 -15.96 19.15
N LEU A 317 9.32 -14.71 19.58
CA LEU A 317 8.22 -13.77 19.82
C LEU A 317 7.46 -13.43 18.53
N LEU A 318 8.15 -13.26 17.40
CA LEU A 318 7.51 -13.09 16.10
C LEU A 318 6.68 -14.32 15.71
N TYR A 319 7.20 -15.53 15.95
CA TYR A 319 6.44 -16.76 15.69
C TYR A 319 5.18 -16.83 16.57
N VAL A 320 5.31 -16.58 17.89
CA VAL A 320 4.18 -16.52 18.83
C VAL A 320 3.14 -15.52 18.35
N ARG A 321 3.56 -14.31 17.94
CA ARG A 321 2.68 -13.28 17.39
C ARG A 321 1.84 -13.79 16.21
N TYR A 322 2.44 -14.51 15.26
CA TYR A 322 1.68 -15.04 14.12
C TYR A 322 0.81 -16.24 14.47
N THR A 323 1.19 -17.07 15.45
CA THR A 323 0.30 -18.12 15.95
C THR A 323 -0.92 -17.56 16.68
N ALA A 324 -0.74 -16.46 17.41
CA ALA A 324 -1.81 -15.78 18.14
C ALA A 324 -2.87 -15.17 17.22
N LEU A 325 -2.51 -14.84 15.98
CA LEU A 325 -3.38 -14.26 14.96
C LEU A 325 -3.93 -15.29 13.97
N LEU A 326 -3.83 -16.60 14.27
CA LEU A 326 -4.52 -17.61 13.46
C LEU A 326 -6.04 -17.45 13.54
N VAL A 327 -6.52 -17.01 14.69
CA VAL A 327 -7.87 -16.53 14.95
C VAL A 327 -7.82 -15.07 15.36
N ASP A 328 -8.95 -14.38 15.35
CA ASP A 328 -9.07 -13.08 16.03
C ASP A 328 -9.30 -13.34 17.53
N PRO A 329 -8.29 -13.11 18.39
CA PRO A 329 -8.40 -13.44 19.82
C PRO A 329 -9.38 -12.52 20.57
N PHE A 330 -9.85 -11.43 19.95
CA PHE A 330 -10.82 -10.50 20.53
C PHE A 330 -12.22 -10.69 19.94
N SER A 331 -12.39 -11.53 18.92
CA SER A 331 -13.71 -11.87 18.39
C SER A 331 -14.55 -12.62 19.43
N ARG A 332 -15.86 -12.48 19.35
CA ARG A 332 -16.77 -13.30 20.16
C ARG A 332 -16.75 -14.73 19.63
N PRO A 333 -16.43 -15.74 20.45
CA PRO A 333 -16.47 -17.13 19.99
C PRO A 333 -17.90 -17.55 19.66
N ASP A 334 -18.02 -18.48 18.72
CA ASP A 334 -19.30 -19.11 18.40
C ASP A 334 -19.77 -20.06 19.52
N ARG A 335 -20.92 -20.71 19.30
CA ARG A 335 -21.51 -21.66 20.27
C ARG A 335 -20.65 -22.89 20.56
N HIS A 336 -19.63 -23.16 19.74
CA HIS A 336 -18.68 -24.26 19.89
C HIS A 336 -17.34 -23.81 20.47
N GLY A 337 -17.18 -22.52 20.78
CA GLY A 337 -15.95 -21.94 21.29
C GLY A 337 -14.94 -21.54 20.20
N TYR A 338 -15.33 -21.56 18.92
CA TYR A 338 -14.45 -21.15 17.83
C TYR A 338 -14.49 -19.64 17.63
N TYR A 339 -13.31 -19.03 17.63
CA TYR A 339 -13.11 -17.64 17.28
C TYR A 339 -13.12 -17.44 15.76
N PHE A 340 -13.29 -16.20 15.31
CA PHE A 340 -13.24 -15.86 13.88
C PHE A 340 -11.89 -16.25 13.28
N ASP A 341 -11.90 -16.99 12.15
CA ASP A 341 -10.68 -17.46 11.47
C ASP A 341 -10.01 -16.29 10.72
N PHE A 342 -9.18 -15.55 11.46
CA PHE A 342 -8.44 -14.39 10.95
C PHE A 342 -7.36 -14.78 9.92
N SER A 343 -6.87 -16.02 9.97
CA SER A 343 -5.84 -16.52 9.05
C SER A 343 -6.37 -17.04 7.71
N ALA A 344 -7.69 -17.17 7.53
CA ALA A 344 -8.33 -17.68 6.33
C ALA A 344 -8.33 -16.69 5.13
N VAL A 345 -7.18 -16.07 4.86
CA VAL A 345 -6.97 -15.22 3.68
C VAL A 345 -6.38 -16.05 2.54
N PRO A 346 -7.15 -16.39 1.49
CA PRO A 346 -6.66 -17.24 0.41
C PRO A 346 -5.66 -16.51 -0.48
N PHE A 347 -4.71 -17.25 -1.06
CA PHE A 347 -3.92 -16.71 -2.17
C PHE A 347 -4.80 -16.44 -3.39
N VAL A 348 -4.63 -15.26 -3.97
CA VAL A 348 -5.13 -14.98 -5.32
C VAL A 348 -4.14 -15.57 -6.30
N ARG A 349 -4.63 -16.19 -7.37
CA ARG A 349 -3.79 -16.82 -8.39
C ARG A 349 -3.53 -15.87 -9.55
N ALA A 350 -2.46 -16.14 -10.29
CA ALA A 350 -2.31 -15.59 -11.62
C ALA A 350 -3.53 -15.94 -12.48
N ALA A 351 -4.00 -14.97 -13.25
CA ALA A 351 -5.20 -15.11 -14.07
C ALA A 351 -5.10 -14.23 -15.31
N LYS A 352 -5.91 -14.56 -16.32
CA LYS A 352 -6.05 -13.71 -17.50
C LYS A 352 -6.86 -12.46 -17.15
N ASN A 353 -6.37 -11.30 -17.60
CA ASN A 353 -7.10 -10.05 -17.54
C ASN A 353 -8.19 -10.01 -18.64
N ALA A 354 -8.90 -8.88 -18.74
CA ALA A 354 -9.96 -8.70 -19.72
C ALA A 354 -9.47 -8.68 -21.19
N ASP A 355 -8.18 -8.44 -21.43
CA ASP A 355 -7.55 -8.51 -22.75
C ASP A 355 -6.98 -9.91 -23.05
N GLY A 356 -7.23 -10.89 -22.17
CA GLY A 356 -6.82 -12.29 -22.34
C GLY A 356 -5.35 -12.58 -21.97
N LEU A 357 -4.63 -11.60 -21.42
CA LEU A 357 -3.23 -11.70 -21.02
C LEU A 357 -3.09 -12.14 -19.57
N TRP A 358 -2.13 -13.04 -19.29
CA TRP A 358 -1.83 -13.45 -17.93
C TRP A 358 -1.25 -12.30 -17.11
N THR A 359 -1.74 -12.18 -15.88
CA THR A 359 -1.29 -11.21 -14.88
C THR A 359 -0.99 -11.91 -13.57
N ILE A 360 0.02 -11.41 -12.84
CA ILE A 360 0.27 -11.80 -11.45
C ILE A 360 -0.56 -10.87 -10.56
N PRO A 361 -1.27 -11.39 -9.55
CA PRO A 361 -2.03 -10.56 -8.63
C PRO A 361 -1.12 -9.58 -7.88
N ARG A 362 -1.75 -8.52 -7.37
CA ARG A 362 -1.11 -7.47 -6.56
C ARG A 362 -0.14 -8.03 -5.51
N ILE A 363 -0.54 -9.09 -4.81
CA ILE A 363 0.35 -9.85 -3.93
C ILE A 363 0.75 -11.12 -4.69
N PRO A 364 2.04 -11.33 -5.02
CA PRO A 364 3.19 -10.60 -4.49
C PRO A 364 3.80 -9.54 -5.42
N LEU A 365 3.19 -9.19 -6.57
CA LEU A 365 3.83 -8.29 -7.55
C LEU A 365 4.22 -6.91 -6.98
N GLU A 366 3.33 -6.26 -6.22
CA GLU A 366 3.67 -4.98 -5.56
C GLU A 366 4.72 -5.14 -4.46
N ASP A 367 4.71 -6.26 -3.74
CA ASP A 367 5.68 -6.54 -2.68
C ASP A 367 7.08 -6.75 -3.28
N TYR A 368 7.16 -7.45 -4.41
CA TYR A 368 8.38 -7.59 -5.22
C TYR A 368 8.93 -6.23 -5.64
N ARG A 369 8.09 -5.38 -6.27
CA ARG A 369 8.52 -4.05 -6.76
C ARG A 369 9.01 -3.15 -5.63
N LYS A 370 8.31 -3.11 -4.50
CA LYS A 370 8.75 -2.34 -3.32
C LYS A 370 10.08 -2.86 -2.76
N LEU A 371 10.25 -4.18 -2.67
CA LEU A 371 11.50 -4.77 -2.19
C LEU A 371 12.65 -4.48 -3.17
N LYS A 372 12.41 -4.58 -4.48
CA LYS A 372 13.40 -4.31 -5.53
C LYS A 372 13.89 -2.86 -5.49
N LEU A 373 12.96 -1.91 -5.37
CA LEU A 373 13.29 -0.50 -5.13
C LEU A 373 14.21 -0.34 -3.91
N THR A 374 13.87 -1.01 -2.82
CA THR A 374 14.60 -0.88 -1.57
C THR A 374 16.02 -1.47 -1.66
N VAL A 375 16.18 -2.61 -2.33
CA VAL A 375 17.49 -3.22 -2.61
C VAL A 375 18.34 -2.32 -3.51
N GLU A 376 17.75 -1.73 -4.55
CA GLU A 376 18.47 -0.79 -5.43
C GLU A 376 18.90 0.47 -4.68
N MET A 377 18.05 1.00 -3.78
CA MET A 377 18.44 2.09 -2.88
C MET A 377 19.61 1.67 -1.99
N GLY A 378 19.53 0.50 -1.35
CA GLY A 378 20.60 -0.07 -0.52
C GLY A 378 21.95 -0.15 -1.26
N ARG A 379 21.95 -0.71 -2.47
CA ARG A 379 23.13 -0.79 -3.33
C ARG A 379 23.75 0.59 -3.59
N ARG A 380 22.93 1.62 -3.81
CA ARG A 380 23.38 3.00 -4.09
C ARG A 380 23.95 3.75 -2.89
N VAL A 381 23.57 3.35 -1.68
CA VAL A 381 24.09 3.96 -0.43
C VAL A 381 25.09 3.07 0.32
N GLY A 382 25.45 1.92 -0.26
CA GLY A 382 26.44 1.00 0.28
C GLY A 382 25.93 0.11 1.41
N VAL A 383 24.63 -0.20 1.46
CA VAL A 383 24.01 -1.09 2.45
C VAL A 383 23.73 -2.45 1.81
N ALA A 384 24.32 -3.50 2.36
CA ALA A 384 24.10 -4.87 1.91
C ALA A 384 22.76 -5.43 2.42
N MET A 385 21.99 -6.03 1.50
CA MET A 385 20.68 -6.62 1.77
C MET A 385 20.56 -8.05 1.17
N PRO A 386 21.39 -9.01 1.61
CA PRO A 386 21.44 -10.35 1.03
C PRO A 386 20.12 -11.15 1.16
N GLU A 387 19.39 -11.04 2.27
CA GLU A 387 18.10 -11.73 2.43
C GLU A 387 17.06 -11.15 1.48
N ALA A 388 16.97 -9.82 1.38
CA ALA A 388 16.11 -9.16 0.40
C ALA A 388 16.45 -9.59 -1.03
N ALA A 389 17.74 -9.62 -1.40
CA ALA A 389 18.19 -10.07 -2.72
C ALA A 389 17.83 -11.54 -2.99
N HIS A 390 17.93 -12.41 -1.98
CA HIS A 390 17.53 -13.81 -2.09
C HIS A 390 16.01 -13.97 -2.33
N LEU A 391 15.18 -13.19 -1.64
CA LEU A 391 13.73 -13.17 -1.84
C LEU A 391 13.37 -12.67 -3.25
N LEU A 392 14.04 -11.62 -3.75
CA LEU A 392 13.85 -11.13 -5.12
C LEU A 392 14.22 -12.20 -6.15
N ALA A 393 15.39 -12.83 -6.01
CA ALA A 393 15.83 -13.88 -6.91
C ALA A 393 14.86 -15.08 -6.94
N THR A 394 14.19 -15.36 -5.82
CA THR A 394 13.20 -16.43 -5.73
C THR A 394 11.94 -16.10 -6.54
N PHE A 395 11.44 -14.87 -6.43
CA PHE A 395 10.35 -14.39 -7.28
C PHE A 395 10.73 -14.35 -8.77
N GLU A 396 11.91 -13.82 -9.09
CA GLU A 396 12.38 -13.68 -10.48
C GLU A 396 12.50 -15.04 -11.17
N ARG A 397 13.08 -16.06 -10.50
CA ARG A 397 13.11 -17.43 -11.03
C ARG A 397 11.70 -18.00 -11.27
N ALA A 398 10.77 -17.78 -10.34
CA ALA A 398 9.40 -18.28 -10.48
C ALA A 398 8.65 -17.55 -11.62
N ARG A 399 8.85 -16.24 -11.75
CA ARG A 399 8.32 -15.41 -12.83
C ARG A 399 8.85 -15.86 -14.19
N GLU A 400 10.16 -16.08 -14.32
CA GLU A 400 10.78 -16.58 -15.54
C GLU A 400 10.23 -17.96 -15.93
N GLY A 401 10.10 -18.87 -14.97
CA GLY A 401 9.46 -20.18 -15.19
C GLY A 401 8.01 -20.04 -15.68
N PHE A 402 7.23 -19.13 -15.09
CA PHE A 402 5.87 -18.85 -15.50
C PHE A 402 5.77 -18.26 -16.91
N LEU A 403 6.66 -17.30 -17.25
CA LEU A 403 6.73 -16.71 -18.59
C LEU A 403 7.11 -17.75 -19.64
N ALA A 404 8.04 -18.66 -19.32
CA ALA A 404 8.43 -19.76 -20.19
C ALA A 404 7.29 -20.76 -20.40
N GLU A 405 6.55 -21.12 -19.34
CA GLU A 405 5.42 -22.06 -19.43
C GLU A 405 4.23 -21.48 -20.22
N ARG A 406 3.89 -20.21 -20.01
CA ARG A 406 2.72 -19.56 -20.63
C ARG A 406 3.01 -18.94 -22.00
N GLY A 407 4.27 -18.68 -22.30
CA GLY A 407 4.71 -17.86 -23.42
C GLY A 407 4.66 -16.36 -23.08
N ALA A 408 5.78 -15.67 -23.24
CA ALA A 408 5.93 -14.25 -22.88
C ALA A 408 4.90 -13.34 -23.59
N ALA A 409 4.57 -13.63 -24.86
CA ALA A 409 3.57 -12.86 -25.62
C ALA A 409 2.12 -13.00 -25.10
N ALA A 410 1.84 -14.04 -24.30
CA ALA A 410 0.54 -14.26 -23.67
C ALA A 410 0.46 -13.64 -22.26
N CYS A 411 1.52 -12.96 -21.81
CA CYS A 411 1.64 -12.35 -20.50
C CYS A 411 1.60 -10.82 -20.61
N HIS A 412 1.05 -10.16 -19.59
CA HIS A 412 1.02 -8.71 -19.55
C HIS A 412 2.45 -8.12 -19.45
N SER A 413 2.69 -6.98 -20.10
CA SER A 413 4.01 -6.33 -20.18
C SER A 413 4.61 -6.01 -18.82
N ASP A 414 3.79 -5.67 -17.83
CA ASP A 414 4.19 -5.45 -16.42
C ASP A 414 4.97 -6.63 -15.81
N LEU A 415 4.90 -7.84 -16.39
CA LEU A 415 5.66 -9.00 -15.93
C LEU A 415 7.11 -9.02 -16.43
N GLY A 416 7.47 -8.23 -17.45
CA GLY A 416 8.81 -8.16 -18.02
C GLY A 416 9.54 -6.84 -17.81
N HIS A 417 8.88 -5.81 -17.28
CA HIS A 417 9.44 -4.48 -17.08
C HIS A 417 9.65 -4.18 -15.58
N ASP A 418 10.90 -3.85 -15.24
CA ASP A 418 11.35 -3.46 -13.91
C ASP A 418 12.04 -2.07 -14.02
N GLU A 419 11.41 -1.02 -13.49
CA GLU A 419 11.91 0.38 -13.54
C GLU A 419 12.52 0.85 -12.21
N GLU A 420 12.49 -0.01 -11.18
CA GLU A 420 12.84 0.36 -9.80
C GLU A 420 14.28 0.86 -9.65
N GLY A 421 15.19 0.46 -10.54
CA GLY A 421 16.57 0.91 -10.53
C GLY A 421 16.75 2.40 -10.88
N GLU A 422 15.87 2.93 -11.73
CA GLU A 422 15.85 4.34 -12.10
C GLU A 422 15.13 5.17 -11.04
N ASP A 423 14.00 4.68 -10.52
CA ASP A 423 13.31 5.26 -9.35
C ASP A 423 14.27 5.41 -8.17
N ALA A 424 15.01 4.34 -7.83
CA ALA A 424 16.04 4.39 -6.79
C ALA A 424 17.12 5.44 -7.08
N SER A 425 17.47 5.65 -8.35
CA SER A 425 18.47 6.66 -8.73
C SER A 425 17.96 8.07 -8.44
N ILE A 426 16.73 8.37 -8.87
CA ILE A 426 16.10 9.67 -8.66
C ILE A 426 15.94 9.94 -7.15
N ILE A 427 15.46 8.95 -6.41
CA ILE A 427 15.26 9.04 -4.95
C ILE A 427 16.58 9.27 -4.21
N ILE A 428 17.64 8.51 -4.51
CA ILE A 428 18.92 8.69 -3.82
C ILE A 428 19.59 10.00 -4.21
N GLN A 429 19.45 10.45 -5.46
CA GLN A 429 19.89 11.78 -5.85
C GLN A 429 19.14 12.87 -5.08
N ALA A 430 17.82 12.73 -4.93
CA ALA A 430 16.99 13.64 -4.16
C ALA A 430 17.41 13.72 -2.69
N TRP A 431 17.54 12.55 -2.06
CA TRP A 431 17.94 12.42 -0.68
C TRP A 431 19.30 13.06 -0.42
N ARG A 432 20.29 12.88 -1.31
CA ARG A 432 21.61 13.52 -1.20
C ARG A 432 21.59 15.05 -1.35
N LEU A 433 20.55 15.63 -1.94
CA LEU A 433 20.40 17.09 -2.05
C LEU A 433 19.74 17.67 -0.79
N GLU A 434 19.01 16.86 -0.02
CA GLU A 434 18.37 17.25 1.24
C GLU A 434 19.21 16.93 2.48
N ALA A 435 20.10 15.95 2.39
CA ALA A 435 21.06 15.55 3.43
C ALA A 435 22.30 16.45 3.45
#